data_AF-A0AAW0FIN0-F1
#
_entry.id   AF-A0AAW0FIN0-F1
#
_cell.length_a   1.000
_cell.length_b   1.000
_cell.length_c   1.000
_cell.angle_alpha   90.00
_cell.angle_beta   90.00
_cell.angle_gamma   90.00
#
_symmetry.space_group_name_H-M   'P 1'
#
loop_
_entity.id
_entity.type
_entity.pdbx_description
1 polymer ?
#
loop_
_entity_poly.entity_id
_entity_poly.type
_entity_poly.pdbx_seq_one_letter_code
_entity_poly.pdbx_strand_id
1 'polypeptide(L)'
;MKRQEVDSRVFQYEFGSGLHISVVPNTRDEEVFYQEMNDFLDLIGLQGSDEWIMSYNSLYYHTPEVRDWTLEGYGIGRESALDINWSNGQVVIKTLNDQAVKEYQQETGVKKEIGVFLIDDEISTKDDLVLSGVRIELMGQEDYIHRTLFHIKPRIRKIGESEVKLVSNGMHPKLQTNYEHKQDLDQDVDLESCQKYQYMTIPKEFFLDKYQIGNNQLVVNFGNLDLEKPSYLIKEWGTELLLQVPNQLANEIEIHSRYQTPNNLGKTTISFNKPINFIACDLAKDEEYLLQNNPFDNKLSIGANFDKLFTNKTVFYLFDQPHDQLQVDIPNARPTNVDLITLSVLFVGVVIILKRLLLKNKLKLE
;
A
#
# COMPACT_ATOMS: atom_id res chain seq x y z
N MET A 1 -37.71 8.44 -12.35
CA MET A 1 -36.25 8.27 -12.45
C MET A 1 -35.68 8.63 -11.08
N LYS A 2 -35.29 7.65 -10.25
CA LYS A 2 -34.66 7.96 -8.96
C LYS A 2 -33.27 8.52 -9.29
N ARG A 3 -32.99 9.79 -8.93
CA ARG A 3 -31.64 10.36 -9.04
C ARG A 3 -30.67 9.41 -8.33
N GLN A 4 -29.68 8.90 -9.06
CA GLN A 4 -28.52 8.27 -8.43
C GLN A 4 -27.77 9.38 -7.68
N GLU A 5 -27.43 9.09 -6.44
CA GLU A 5 -26.69 10.00 -5.57
C GLU A 5 -25.28 10.17 -6.16
N VAL A 6 -24.91 11.41 -6.52
CA VAL A 6 -23.57 11.74 -7.02
C VAL A 6 -22.61 11.62 -5.84
N ASP A 7 -21.54 10.83 -5.98
CA ASP A 7 -20.50 10.75 -4.93
C ASP A 7 -19.89 12.14 -4.77
N SER A 8 -19.96 12.69 -3.55
CA SER A 8 -19.56 14.06 -3.23
C SER A 8 -18.04 14.29 -3.25
N ARG A 9 -17.24 13.25 -3.49
CA ARG A 9 -15.77 13.32 -3.44
C ARG A 9 -15.19 13.69 -4.81
N VAL A 10 -15.02 15.00 -4.98
CA VAL A 10 -14.29 15.64 -6.08
C VAL A 10 -12.81 15.23 -6.08
N PHE A 11 -12.21 15.12 -4.90
CA PHE A 11 -10.82 14.69 -4.72
C PHE A 11 -10.81 13.20 -4.38
N GLN A 12 -10.16 12.42 -5.23
CA GLN A 12 -10.19 10.97 -5.15
C GLN A 12 -8.78 10.45 -4.90
N TYR A 13 -8.35 10.58 -3.65
CA TYR A 13 -7.10 10.03 -3.17
C TYR A 13 -7.42 8.92 -2.17
N GLU A 14 -7.08 7.69 -2.52
CA GLU A 14 -7.06 6.61 -1.54
C GLU A 14 -5.69 6.64 -0.90
N PHE A 15 -5.59 7.11 0.34
CA PHE A 15 -4.37 6.98 1.12
C PHE A 15 -4.35 5.60 1.75
N GLY A 16 -3.29 4.83 1.49
CA GLY A 16 -2.99 3.66 2.32
C GLY A 16 -2.76 4.12 3.75
N SER A 17 -3.24 3.34 4.72
CA SER A 17 -3.00 3.62 6.14
C SER A 17 -1.51 3.49 6.47
N GLY A 18 -1.01 4.41 7.29
CA GLY A 18 0.38 4.44 7.73
C GLY A 18 1.25 5.38 6.89
N LEU A 19 2.51 4.99 6.70
CA LEU A 19 3.51 5.80 6.01
C LEU A 19 4.00 5.10 4.75
N HIS A 20 4.09 5.88 3.66
CA HIS A 20 4.60 5.46 2.37
C HIS A 20 5.70 6.43 1.95
N ILE A 21 6.91 5.93 1.67
CA ILE A 21 8.02 6.74 1.17
C ILE A 21 8.56 6.12 -0.10
N SER A 22 8.53 6.86 -1.20
CA SER A 22 9.09 6.45 -2.49
C SER A 22 10.21 7.39 -2.91
N VAL A 23 11.38 6.85 -3.20
CA VAL A 23 12.60 7.63 -3.47
C VAL A 23 13.30 7.14 -4.72
N VAL A 24 13.66 8.08 -5.60
CA VAL A 24 14.61 7.84 -6.70
C VAL A 24 15.95 8.43 -6.28
N PRO A 25 16.96 7.59 -5.97
CA PRO A 25 18.27 8.07 -5.53
C PRO A 25 18.94 8.97 -6.56
N ASN A 26 19.52 10.08 -6.10
CA ASN A 26 20.36 10.94 -6.94
C ASN A 26 21.82 10.44 -7.01
N THR A 27 22.17 9.48 -6.15
CA THR A 27 23.50 8.86 -6.06
C THR A 27 23.40 7.35 -6.30
N ARG A 28 24.51 6.75 -6.74
CA ARG A 28 24.67 5.28 -6.82
C ARG A 28 25.37 4.70 -5.59
N ASP A 29 25.85 5.56 -4.70
CA ASP A 29 26.50 5.16 -3.46
C ASP A 29 25.44 4.82 -2.41
N GLU A 30 25.40 3.55 -2.02
CA GLU A 30 24.43 2.98 -1.10
C GLU A 30 24.57 3.55 0.32
N GLU A 31 25.81 3.77 0.79
CA GLU A 31 26.05 4.31 2.13
C GLU A 31 25.57 5.76 2.23
N VAL A 32 25.85 6.55 1.18
CA VAL A 32 25.37 7.95 1.11
C VAL A 32 23.86 8.00 1.05
N PHE A 33 23.22 7.14 0.25
CA PHE A 33 21.76 7.06 0.19
C PHE A 33 21.14 6.74 1.55
N TYR A 34 21.62 5.70 2.23
CA TYR A 34 21.06 5.32 3.53
C TYR A 34 21.33 6.38 4.60
N GLN A 35 22.48 7.06 4.55
CA GLN A 35 22.74 8.18 5.47
C GLN A 35 21.73 9.31 5.27
N GLU A 36 21.54 9.78 4.03
CA GLU A 36 20.55 10.82 3.70
C GLU A 36 19.13 10.41 4.13
N MET A 37 18.81 9.12 3.99
CA MET A 37 17.49 8.62 4.33
C MET A 37 17.27 8.44 5.81
N ASN A 38 18.27 7.99 6.54
CA ASN A 38 18.20 7.88 7.99
C ASN A 38 18.08 9.27 8.63
N ASP A 39 18.82 10.27 8.13
CA ASP A 39 18.68 11.66 8.57
C ASP A 39 17.26 12.20 8.34
N PHE A 40 16.64 11.84 7.20
CA PHE A 40 15.25 12.20 6.90
C PHE A 40 14.22 11.45 7.76
N LEU A 41 14.42 10.13 7.98
CA LEU A 41 13.55 9.32 8.83
C LEU A 41 13.58 9.82 10.27
N ASP A 42 14.75 10.19 10.78
CA ASP A 42 14.92 10.75 12.12
C ASP A 42 14.14 12.07 12.27
N LEU A 43 14.09 12.91 11.23
CA LEU A 43 13.30 14.15 11.21
C LEU A 43 11.80 13.91 11.42
N ILE A 44 11.28 12.79 10.92
CA ILE A 44 9.87 12.38 11.08
C ILE A 44 9.66 11.43 12.27
N GLY A 45 10.66 11.31 13.15
CA GLY A 45 10.62 10.51 14.37
C GLY A 45 10.64 9.00 14.13
N LEU A 46 11.14 8.55 12.99
CA LEU A 46 11.43 7.14 12.73
C LEU A 46 12.91 6.90 12.95
N GLN A 47 13.24 5.82 13.66
CA GLN A 47 14.62 5.37 13.67
C GLN A 47 15.00 4.94 12.25
N GLY A 48 16.17 5.37 11.81
CA GLY A 48 16.75 4.94 10.54
C GLY A 48 16.56 3.44 10.29
N SER A 49 16.12 3.11 9.08
CA SER A 49 15.77 1.75 8.67
C SER A 49 16.40 1.47 7.33
N ASP A 50 17.20 0.41 7.27
CA ASP A 50 17.73 -0.13 6.02
C ASP A 50 16.69 -1.04 5.32
N GLU A 51 15.47 -1.10 5.88
CA GLU A 51 14.42 -1.98 5.41
C GLU A 51 13.68 -1.36 4.22
N TRP A 52 14.26 -1.40 3.02
CA TRP A 52 13.66 -0.87 1.78
C TRP A 52 13.43 -1.99 0.75
N ILE A 53 12.48 -1.79 -0.16
CA ILE A 53 12.32 -2.64 -1.35
C ILE A 53 12.48 -1.84 -2.63
N MET A 54 12.88 -2.53 -3.70
CA MET A 54 12.83 -1.97 -5.05
C MET A 54 11.42 -2.15 -5.63
N SER A 55 10.64 -1.06 -5.68
CA SER A 55 9.34 -1.01 -6.37
C SER A 55 9.55 -0.71 -7.86
N TYR A 56 8.47 -0.42 -8.60
CA TYR A 56 8.45 -0.23 -10.05
C TYR A 56 9.60 0.63 -10.60
N ASN A 57 9.81 1.81 -10.01
CA ASN A 57 10.85 2.76 -10.43
C ASN A 57 11.43 3.58 -9.28
N SER A 58 11.25 3.14 -8.03
CA SER A 58 11.69 3.85 -6.83
C SER A 58 11.94 2.88 -5.68
N LEU A 59 12.85 3.25 -4.79
CA LEU A 59 13.02 2.58 -3.50
C LEU A 59 11.82 2.94 -2.64
N TYR A 60 11.20 1.92 -2.06
CA TYR A 60 9.93 2.05 -1.38
C TYR A 60 10.02 1.51 0.04
N TYR A 61 9.64 2.36 0.98
CA TYR A 61 9.47 2.05 2.39
C TYR A 61 8.00 2.15 2.77
N HIS A 62 7.53 1.17 3.56
CA HIS A 62 6.18 1.16 4.08
C HIS A 62 6.15 0.70 5.52
N THR A 63 5.37 1.39 6.34
CA THR A 63 4.93 0.87 7.64
C THR A 63 3.41 1.07 7.77
N PRO A 64 2.67 0.04 8.21
CA PRO A 64 1.23 0.16 8.45
C PRO A 64 0.92 0.93 9.74
N GLU A 65 1.93 1.26 10.57
CA GLU A 65 1.74 1.95 11.84
C GLU A 65 1.01 3.29 11.65
N VAL A 66 -0.14 3.43 12.32
CA VAL A 66 -0.89 4.69 12.36
C VAL A 66 -0.47 5.43 13.62
N ARG A 67 0.23 6.55 13.43
CA ARG A 67 0.63 7.47 14.49
C ARG A 67 0.49 8.91 14.01
N ASP A 68 0.52 9.85 14.94
CA ASP A 68 0.54 11.28 14.61
C ASP A 68 1.88 11.61 13.95
N TRP A 69 1.93 11.59 12.61
CA TRP A 69 3.09 12.03 11.86
C TRP A 69 3.15 13.56 11.93
N THR A 70 4.28 14.10 12.37
CA THR A 70 4.48 15.56 12.45
C THR A 70 5.71 15.96 11.66
N LEU A 71 5.54 16.93 10.78
CA LEU A 71 6.59 17.57 10.01
C LEU A 71 6.55 19.07 10.34
N GLU A 72 6.86 19.41 11.59
CA GLU A 72 6.74 20.77 12.13
C GLU A 72 7.53 21.79 11.28
N GLY A 73 8.70 21.40 10.75
CA GLY A 73 9.51 22.22 9.85
C GLY A 73 8.87 22.53 8.49
N TYR A 74 7.81 21.81 8.11
CA TYR A 74 7.10 21.97 6.83
C TYR A 74 5.63 22.42 7.02
N GLY A 75 5.23 22.81 8.24
CA GLY A 75 3.88 23.29 8.53
C GLY A 75 2.79 22.21 8.41
N ILE A 76 3.17 20.93 8.39
CA ILE A 76 2.25 19.80 8.34
C ILE A 76 1.94 19.38 9.78
N GLY A 77 0.65 19.44 10.13
CA GLY A 77 0.12 19.08 11.45
C GLY A 77 0.10 17.57 11.68
N ARG A 78 -0.75 17.13 12.60
CA ARG A 78 -0.94 15.70 12.89
C ARG A 78 -1.78 15.06 11.79
N GLU A 79 -1.17 14.20 11.00
CA GLU A 79 -1.83 13.54 9.87
C GLU A 79 -1.84 12.02 10.09
N SER A 80 -2.96 11.35 9.77
CA SER A 80 -3.11 9.90 9.94
C SER A 80 -2.51 9.08 8.80
N ALA A 81 -2.25 9.73 7.65
CA ALA A 81 -1.62 9.12 6.49
C ALA A 81 -0.70 10.14 5.80
N LEU A 82 0.49 9.66 5.41
CA LEU A 82 1.54 10.48 4.81
C LEU A 82 2.16 9.72 3.64
N ASP A 83 2.15 10.35 2.46
CA ASP A 83 2.79 9.82 1.25
C ASP A 83 3.87 10.81 0.79
N ILE A 84 5.12 10.34 0.81
CA ILE A 84 6.30 11.16 0.56
C ILE A 84 7.01 10.62 -0.68
N ASN A 85 7.18 11.50 -1.66
CA ASN A 85 7.77 11.18 -2.94
C ASN A 85 8.99 12.07 -3.16
N TRP A 86 10.17 11.48 -3.32
CA TRP A 86 11.41 12.21 -3.57
C TRP A 86 11.99 11.83 -4.93
N SER A 87 12.07 12.80 -5.84
CA SER A 87 12.75 12.65 -7.12
C SER A 87 13.44 13.94 -7.55
N ASN A 88 14.62 13.84 -8.16
CA ASN A 88 15.32 14.97 -8.79
C ASN A 88 15.50 16.20 -7.86
N GLY A 89 15.74 15.96 -6.57
CA GLY A 89 15.89 17.02 -5.56
C GLY A 89 14.57 17.72 -5.17
N GLN A 90 13.43 17.23 -5.65
CA GLN A 90 12.10 17.68 -5.25
C GLN A 90 11.47 16.66 -4.31
N VAL A 91 10.89 17.15 -3.21
CA VAL A 91 10.10 16.35 -2.28
C VAL A 91 8.64 16.78 -2.41
N VAL A 92 7.79 15.83 -2.76
CA VAL A 92 6.34 16.00 -2.82
C VAL A 92 5.73 15.25 -1.65
N ILE A 93 5.04 15.98 -0.79
CA ILE A 93 4.37 15.43 0.38
C ILE A 93 2.86 15.53 0.15
N LYS A 94 2.17 14.40 0.20
CA LYS A 94 0.72 14.31 0.12
C LYS A 94 0.18 13.90 1.50
N THR A 95 -0.78 14.67 2.00
CA THR A 95 -1.48 14.40 3.26
C THR A 95 -2.98 14.50 3.05
N LEU A 96 -3.74 13.91 3.96
CA LEU A 96 -5.19 14.04 4.01
C LEU A 96 -5.60 14.76 5.30
N ASN A 97 -5.85 16.05 5.18
CA ASN A 97 -6.42 16.84 6.26
C ASN A 97 -7.94 16.96 6.05
N ASP A 98 -8.71 16.38 6.96
CA ASP A 98 -10.18 16.40 6.92
C ASP A 98 -10.78 17.73 7.43
N GLN A 99 -9.95 18.63 7.95
CA GLN A 99 -10.39 19.94 8.41
C GLN A 99 -10.29 20.97 7.28
N ALA A 100 -11.44 21.45 6.83
CA ALA A 100 -11.50 22.61 5.95
C ALA A 100 -10.80 23.80 6.63
N VAL A 101 -9.73 24.30 6.03
CA VAL A 101 -9.05 25.52 6.50
C VAL A 101 -10.03 26.69 6.39
N LYS A 102 -10.55 27.15 7.53
CA LYS A 102 -11.58 28.20 7.60
C LYS A 102 -11.03 29.62 7.52
N GLU A 103 -9.75 29.79 7.86
CA GLU A 103 -9.09 31.09 7.94
C GLU A 103 -7.70 31.00 7.32
N TYR A 104 -7.31 32.04 6.58
CA TYR A 104 -5.99 32.11 5.96
C TYR A 104 -5.35 33.48 6.19
N GLN A 105 -4.04 33.48 6.48
CA GLN A 105 -3.21 34.67 6.56
C GLN A 105 -2.33 34.76 5.31
N GLN A 106 -2.34 35.90 4.65
CA GLN A 106 -1.56 36.11 3.44
C GLN A 106 -0.06 36.21 3.76
N GLU A 107 0.72 35.29 3.19
CA GLU A 107 2.18 35.31 3.29
C GLU A 107 2.81 36.06 2.11
N THR A 108 3.81 36.89 2.40
CA THR A 108 4.48 37.70 1.38
C THR A 108 5.39 36.83 0.52
N GLY A 109 5.20 36.85 -0.80
CA GLY A 109 6.00 36.06 -1.75
C GLY A 109 5.43 34.68 -2.10
N VAL A 110 4.33 34.27 -1.46
CA VAL A 110 3.62 33.02 -1.77
C VAL A 110 2.43 33.32 -2.67
N LYS A 111 2.43 32.79 -3.90
CA LYS A 111 1.25 32.84 -4.77
C LYS A 111 0.20 31.86 -4.25
N LYS A 112 -1.04 32.31 -4.10
CA LYS A 112 -2.13 31.45 -3.65
C LYS A 112 -3.38 31.63 -4.50
N GLU A 113 -4.04 30.51 -4.77
CA GLU A 113 -5.33 30.44 -5.44
C GLU A 113 -6.33 29.74 -4.52
N ILE A 114 -7.54 30.29 -4.40
CA ILE A 114 -8.63 29.69 -3.63
C ILE A 114 -9.84 29.53 -4.55
N GLY A 115 -10.34 28.30 -4.68
CA GLY A 115 -11.53 27.99 -5.45
C GLY A 115 -12.67 27.51 -4.57
N VAL A 116 -13.88 28.02 -4.83
CA VAL A 116 -15.12 27.54 -4.21
C VAL A 116 -16.03 27.07 -5.33
N PHE A 117 -16.31 25.77 -5.35
CA PHE A 117 -17.05 25.10 -6.42
C PHE A 117 -18.24 24.32 -5.87
N LEU A 118 -19.29 24.27 -6.67
CA LEU A 118 -20.46 23.42 -6.47
C LEU A 118 -20.49 22.37 -7.57
N ILE A 119 -20.92 21.16 -7.22
CA ILE A 119 -21.23 20.11 -8.19
C ILE A 119 -22.56 20.49 -8.86
N ASP A 120 -22.57 20.52 -10.19
CA ASP A 120 -23.78 20.71 -10.97
C ASP A 120 -24.48 19.36 -11.16
N ASP A 121 -25.42 19.05 -10.27
CA ASP A 121 -26.16 17.77 -10.26
C ASP A 121 -27.10 17.58 -11.48
N GLU A 122 -27.32 18.62 -12.31
CA GLU A 122 -28.14 18.48 -13.52
C GLU A 122 -27.37 17.84 -14.67
N ILE A 123 -26.05 18.05 -14.70
CA ILE A 123 -25.18 17.61 -15.79
C ILE A 123 -24.19 16.53 -15.32
N SER A 124 -23.80 16.57 -14.04
CA SER A 124 -22.87 15.59 -13.47
C SER A 124 -23.48 14.20 -13.44
N THR A 125 -22.66 13.21 -13.77
CA THR A 125 -22.94 11.79 -13.62
C THR A 125 -22.07 11.24 -12.49
N LYS A 126 -22.14 9.92 -12.26
CA LYS A 126 -21.25 9.25 -11.31
C LYS A 126 -19.79 9.29 -11.77
N ASP A 127 -19.59 9.27 -13.09
CA ASP A 127 -18.29 9.02 -13.70
C ASP A 127 -17.66 10.27 -14.34
N ASP A 128 -18.46 11.34 -14.52
CA ASP A 128 -18.08 12.66 -15.00
C ASP A 128 -18.73 13.75 -14.13
N LEU A 129 -17.93 14.65 -13.56
CA LEU A 129 -18.42 15.72 -12.70
C LEU A 129 -18.25 17.08 -13.38
N VAL A 130 -19.26 17.93 -13.25
CA VAL A 130 -19.21 19.32 -13.66
C VAL A 130 -19.22 20.19 -12.42
N LEU A 131 -18.14 20.94 -12.23
CA LEU A 131 -17.99 21.88 -11.13
C LEU A 131 -18.15 23.30 -11.64
N SER A 132 -19.00 24.09 -11.00
CA SER A 132 -19.17 25.50 -11.32
C SER A 132 -18.93 26.35 -10.07
N GLY A 133 -18.23 27.47 -10.24
CA GLY A 133 -17.87 28.27 -9.08
C GLY A 133 -17.01 29.49 -9.39
N VAL A 134 -16.34 29.95 -8.35
CA VAL A 134 -15.46 31.11 -8.39
C VAL A 134 -14.07 30.74 -7.86
N ARG A 135 -13.07 31.36 -8.47
CA ARG A 135 -11.67 31.15 -8.17
C ARG A 135 -11.00 32.49 -8.00
N ILE A 136 -10.28 32.65 -6.90
CA ILE A 136 -9.65 33.91 -6.50
C ILE A 136 -8.14 33.70 -6.50
N GLU A 137 -7.43 34.44 -7.33
CA GLU A 137 -5.97 34.51 -7.30
C GLU A 137 -5.55 35.65 -6.38
N LEU A 138 -4.89 35.31 -5.27
CA LEU A 138 -4.41 36.27 -4.27
C LEU A 138 -2.99 36.73 -4.65
N MET A 139 -2.89 37.76 -5.48
CA MET A 139 -1.61 38.27 -6.00
C MET A 139 -1.15 39.56 -5.30
N GLY A 140 -1.21 39.63 -3.97
CA GLY A 140 -0.59 40.70 -3.19
C GLY A 140 -1.26 42.08 -3.30
N GLN A 141 -1.26 42.69 -4.49
CA GLN A 141 -1.76 44.04 -4.74
C GLN A 141 -3.15 44.07 -5.39
N GLU A 142 -3.51 43.05 -6.16
CA GLU A 142 -4.84 42.90 -6.78
C GLU A 142 -5.32 41.45 -6.68
N ASP A 143 -6.57 41.27 -6.28
CA ASP A 143 -7.24 39.96 -6.25
C ASP A 143 -8.06 39.79 -7.53
N TYR A 144 -7.78 38.75 -8.31
CA TYR A 144 -8.53 38.45 -9.52
C TYR A 144 -9.57 37.37 -9.25
N ILE A 145 -10.85 37.71 -9.47
CA ILE A 145 -11.97 36.79 -9.33
C ILE A 145 -12.36 36.25 -10.71
N HIS A 146 -12.22 34.94 -10.89
CA HIS A 146 -12.56 34.23 -12.10
C HIS A 146 -13.80 33.37 -11.86
N ARG A 147 -14.79 33.48 -12.75
CA ARG A 147 -15.85 32.46 -12.85
C ARG A 147 -15.25 31.27 -13.58
N THR A 148 -15.35 30.11 -12.97
CA THR A 148 -14.65 28.92 -13.45
C THR A 148 -15.62 27.75 -13.49
N LEU A 149 -15.57 27.02 -14.60
CA LEU A 149 -16.27 25.76 -14.79
C LEU A 149 -15.21 24.69 -15.08
N PHE A 150 -15.25 23.60 -14.34
CA PHE A 150 -14.44 22.42 -14.60
C PHE A 150 -15.33 21.27 -15.02
N HIS A 151 -14.95 20.60 -16.09
CA HIS A 151 -15.45 19.27 -16.41
C HIS A 151 -14.33 18.29 -16.06
N ILE A 152 -14.61 17.38 -15.13
CA ILE A 152 -13.60 16.48 -14.58
C ILE A 152 -14.09 15.04 -14.74
N LYS A 153 -13.22 14.20 -15.29
CA LYS A 153 -13.39 12.76 -15.28
C LYS A 153 -12.53 12.21 -14.15
N PRO A 154 -13.10 11.81 -13.02
CA PRO A 154 -12.31 11.43 -11.86
C PRO A 154 -11.58 10.09 -12.06
N ARG A 155 -10.34 9.95 -11.63
CA ARG A 155 -9.55 8.73 -11.86
C ARG A 155 -9.94 7.56 -10.95
N ILE A 156 -10.40 7.82 -9.71
CA ILE A 156 -10.56 6.84 -8.61
C ILE A 156 -12.00 6.89 -8.07
N ARG A 157 -12.90 6.10 -8.65
CA ARG A 157 -14.32 6.09 -8.33
C ARG A 157 -14.66 5.00 -7.31
N LYS A 158 -15.82 5.08 -6.66
CA LYS A 158 -16.36 3.97 -5.85
C LYS A 158 -17.40 3.17 -6.62
N ILE A 159 -17.35 1.84 -6.51
CA ILE A 159 -18.32 0.95 -7.17
C ILE A 159 -19.18 0.12 -6.21
N GLY A 160 -18.69 -0.13 -5.01
CA GLY A 160 -19.41 -0.95 -4.04
C GLY A 160 -18.59 -1.12 -2.76
N GLU A 161 -18.83 -2.21 -2.05
CA GLU A 161 -18.17 -2.55 -0.80
C GLU A 161 -17.40 -3.87 -0.96
N SER A 162 -16.33 -4.03 -0.19
CA SER A 162 -15.63 -5.30 -0.06
C SER A 162 -15.43 -5.65 1.41
N GLU A 163 -15.67 -6.91 1.74
CA GLU A 163 -15.39 -7.46 3.06
C GLU A 163 -14.15 -8.34 2.99
N VAL A 164 -13.07 -7.91 3.64
CA VAL A 164 -11.85 -8.68 3.77
C VAL A 164 -11.75 -9.30 5.15
N LYS A 165 -11.54 -10.63 5.18
CA LYS A 165 -11.35 -11.42 6.39
C LYS A 165 -10.06 -12.22 6.30
N LEU A 166 -9.32 -12.28 7.40
CA LEU A 166 -8.15 -13.13 7.53
C LEU A 166 -8.49 -14.33 8.43
N VAL A 167 -8.41 -15.52 7.87
CA VAL A 167 -8.67 -16.78 8.57
C VAL A 167 -7.34 -17.44 8.90
N SER A 168 -6.99 -17.48 10.19
CA SER A 168 -5.77 -18.17 10.63
C SER A 168 -5.90 -19.68 10.41
N ASN A 169 -4.91 -20.27 9.76
CA ASN A 169 -4.80 -21.71 9.51
C ASN A 169 -3.35 -22.17 9.76
N GLY A 170 -2.85 -21.90 10.97
CA GLY A 170 -1.46 -22.15 11.32
C GLY A 170 -0.51 -21.26 10.54
N MET A 171 0.42 -21.87 9.80
CA MET A 171 1.44 -21.13 9.03
C MET A 171 0.92 -20.61 7.67
N HIS A 172 -0.32 -20.93 7.31
CA HIS A 172 -0.92 -20.64 6.01
C HIS A 172 -2.22 -19.81 6.14
N PRO A 173 -2.18 -18.59 6.71
CA PRO A 173 -3.38 -17.78 6.82
C PRO A 173 -4.04 -17.55 5.45
N LYS A 174 -5.38 -17.56 5.44
CA LYS A 174 -6.19 -17.37 4.23
C LYS A 174 -6.85 -16.01 4.24
N LEU A 175 -6.61 -15.24 3.20
CA LEU A 175 -7.22 -13.94 2.96
C LEU A 175 -8.46 -14.14 2.10
N GLN A 176 -9.63 -13.99 2.70
CA GLN A 176 -10.92 -14.10 2.04
C GLN A 176 -11.46 -12.71 1.75
N THR A 177 -11.85 -12.46 0.50
CA THR A 177 -12.44 -11.19 0.07
C THR A 177 -13.78 -11.44 -0.58
N ASN A 178 -14.84 -10.83 -0.06
CA ASN A 178 -16.17 -10.83 -0.66
C ASN A 178 -16.45 -9.45 -1.26
N TYR A 179 -17.02 -9.41 -2.45
CA TYR A 179 -17.31 -8.17 -3.19
C TYR A 179 -18.81 -8.00 -3.33
N GLU A 180 -19.31 -6.82 -3.00
CA GLU A 180 -20.71 -6.45 -3.18
C GLU A 180 -20.81 -5.15 -3.99
N HIS A 181 -21.39 -5.22 -5.18
CA HIS A 181 -21.69 -4.03 -5.98
C HIS A 181 -22.94 -4.25 -6.83
N LYS A 182 -23.66 -3.16 -7.12
CA LYS A 182 -24.89 -3.17 -7.91
C LYS A 182 -24.70 -2.59 -9.32
N GLN A 183 -23.53 -2.05 -9.60
CA GLN A 183 -23.24 -1.35 -10.85
C GLN A 183 -22.65 -2.33 -11.86
N ASP A 184 -23.27 -2.41 -13.02
CA ASP A 184 -22.74 -3.16 -14.14
C ASP A 184 -21.80 -2.24 -14.94
N LEU A 185 -20.48 -2.43 -14.81
CA LEU A 185 -19.49 -1.65 -15.54
C LEU A 185 -19.49 -1.98 -17.03
N ASP A 186 -20.02 -3.14 -17.44
CA ASP A 186 -20.03 -3.58 -18.84
C ASP A 186 -21.01 -2.74 -19.68
N GLN A 187 -21.80 -1.87 -19.06
CA GLN A 187 -22.74 -0.96 -19.71
C GLN A 187 -22.15 0.42 -20.02
N ASP A 188 -20.95 0.72 -19.53
CA ASP A 188 -20.30 2.00 -19.77
C ASP A 188 -19.57 1.97 -21.12
N VAL A 189 -19.95 2.87 -22.03
CA VAL A 189 -19.54 2.80 -23.45
C VAL A 189 -18.11 3.29 -23.65
N ASP A 190 -17.57 4.05 -22.68
CA ASP A 190 -16.25 4.65 -22.72
C ASP A 190 -15.15 3.81 -22.05
N LEU A 191 -15.48 2.61 -21.54
CA LEU A 191 -14.55 1.72 -20.87
C LEU A 191 -14.13 0.56 -21.77
N GLU A 192 -12.83 0.27 -21.77
CA GLU A 192 -12.23 -0.88 -22.41
C GLU A 192 -11.40 -1.69 -21.41
N SER A 193 -11.27 -3.00 -21.66
CA SER A 193 -10.30 -3.87 -20.98
C SER A 193 -10.39 -3.90 -19.44
N CYS A 194 -11.60 -3.82 -18.88
CA CYS A 194 -11.82 -3.87 -17.43
C CYS A 194 -11.34 -5.19 -16.81
N GLN A 195 -10.51 -5.10 -15.77
CA GLN A 195 -10.01 -6.23 -15.00
C GLN A 195 -10.05 -5.91 -13.51
N LYS A 196 -10.33 -6.93 -12.69
CA LYS A 196 -10.37 -6.78 -11.24
C LYS A 196 -9.00 -7.07 -10.64
N TYR A 197 -8.58 -6.24 -9.70
CA TYR A 197 -7.28 -6.31 -9.05
C TYR A 197 -7.39 -6.20 -7.54
N GLN A 198 -6.36 -6.74 -6.89
CA GLN A 198 -6.13 -6.67 -5.46
C GLN A 198 -4.68 -6.24 -5.24
N TYR A 199 -4.50 -5.05 -4.68
CA TYR A 199 -3.19 -4.50 -4.31
C TYR A 199 -2.96 -4.67 -2.81
N MET A 200 -1.77 -5.09 -2.40
CA MET A 200 -1.48 -5.28 -0.98
C MET A 200 -0.01 -5.07 -0.65
N THR A 201 0.23 -4.50 0.53
CA THR A 201 1.54 -4.46 1.18
C THR A 201 1.51 -5.46 2.32
N ILE A 202 2.32 -6.51 2.23
CA ILE A 202 2.48 -7.50 3.31
C ILE A 202 3.84 -7.33 3.98
N PRO A 203 3.92 -7.46 5.31
CA PRO A 203 5.17 -7.34 6.02
C PRO A 203 6.04 -8.59 5.79
N LYS A 204 7.33 -8.49 6.06
CA LYS A 204 8.32 -9.55 5.78
C LYS A 204 7.99 -10.89 6.42
N GLU A 205 7.19 -10.93 7.47
CA GLU A 205 6.71 -12.15 8.10
C GLU A 205 5.79 -12.98 7.22
N PHE A 206 5.25 -12.40 6.15
CA PHE A 206 4.45 -13.10 5.16
C PHE A 206 5.10 -13.06 3.78
N PHE A 207 4.76 -14.06 2.98
CA PHE A 207 5.05 -14.07 1.55
C PHE A 207 3.91 -14.72 0.80
N LEU A 208 3.88 -14.49 -0.51
CA LEU A 208 2.92 -15.09 -1.41
C LEU A 208 3.62 -16.15 -2.26
N ASP A 209 3.19 -17.40 -2.18
CA ASP A 209 3.64 -18.42 -3.11
C ASP A 209 2.84 -18.31 -4.41
N LYS A 210 3.53 -17.92 -5.49
CA LYS A 210 2.95 -17.78 -6.84
C LYS A 210 2.29 -19.06 -7.38
N TYR A 211 2.61 -20.23 -6.83
CA TYR A 211 1.99 -21.51 -7.22
C TYR A 211 0.74 -21.84 -6.39
N GLN A 212 0.46 -21.10 -5.31
CA GLN A 212 -0.67 -21.32 -4.40
C GLN A 212 -1.70 -20.18 -4.44
N ILE A 213 -1.67 -19.33 -5.47
CA ILE A 213 -2.60 -18.21 -5.66
C ILE A 213 -3.93 -18.60 -6.33
N GLY A 214 -4.18 -19.89 -6.55
CA GLY A 214 -5.44 -20.39 -7.14
C GLY A 214 -5.65 -19.91 -8.58
N ASN A 215 -6.82 -19.30 -8.85
CA ASN A 215 -7.18 -18.76 -10.17
C ASN A 215 -6.71 -17.30 -10.36
N ASN A 216 -6.01 -16.74 -9.38
CA ASN A 216 -5.47 -15.39 -9.47
C ASN A 216 -4.20 -15.38 -10.33
N GLN A 217 -3.88 -14.23 -10.91
CA GLN A 217 -2.63 -14.02 -11.64
C GLN A 217 -1.77 -13.00 -10.91
N LEU A 218 -0.53 -13.38 -10.60
CA LEU A 218 0.45 -12.47 -10.02
C LEU A 218 0.98 -11.53 -11.10
N VAL A 219 0.70 -10.23 -10.95
CA VAL A 219 1.11 -9.18 -11.90
C VAL A 219 2.39 -8.50 -11.41
N VAL A 220 2.42 -8.16 -10.12
CA VAL A 220 3.57 -7.49 -9.47
C VAL A 220 3.93 -8.21 -8.19
N ASN A 221 5.23 -8.39 -7.98
CA ASN A 221 5.82 -8.85 -6.73
C ASN A 221 7.17 -8.14 -6.53
N PHE A 222 7.13 -7.05 -5.77
CA PHE A 222 8.31 -6.29 -5.38
C PHE A 222 8.63 -6.61 -3.92
N GLY A 223 9.74 -7.31 -3.68
CA GLY A 223 10.13 -7.74 -2.35
C GLY A 223 10.98 -9.00 -2.39
N ASN A 224 11.06 -9.70 -1.26
CA ASN A 224 11.88 -10.90 -1.16
C ASN A 224 11.17 -12.12 -1.77
N LEU A 225 11.77 -12.69 -2.83
CA LEU A 225 11.21 -13.84 -3.57
C LEU A 225 11.67 -15.22 -3.04
N ASP A 226 12.58 -15.25 -2.06
CA ASP A 226 13.02 -16.50 -1.44
C ASP A 226 11.92 -16.99 -0.51
N LEU A 227 11.34 -18.15 -0.81
CA LEU A 227 10.22 -18.73 -0.05
C LEU A 227 10.68 -19.46 1.22
N GLU A 228 11.98 -19.77 1.33
CA GLU A 228 12.56 -20.58 2.41
C GLU A 228 13.21 -19.72 3.50
N LYS A 229 13.53 -18.46 3.19
CA LYS A 229 14.21 -17.57 4.12
C LYS A 229 13.31 -17.20 5.31
N PRO A 230 13.78 -17.32 6.56
CA PRO A 230 13.03 -16.90 7.74
C PRO A 230 12.95 -15.37 7.86
N SER A 231 11.96 -14.85 8.60
CA SER A 231 11.71 -13.40 8.68
C SER A 231 12.90 -12.60 9.24
N TYR A 232 13.59 -13.14 10.23
CA TYR A 232 14.74 -12.50 10.89
C TYR A 232 16.02 -12.41 10.04
N LEU A 233 16.06 -13.02 8.86
CA LEU A 233 17.17 -12.86 7.91
C LEU A 233 16.82 -11.92 6.74
N ILE A 234 15.57 -11.50 6.64
CA ILE A 234 15.08 -10.58 5.60
C ILE A 234 15.35 -9.16 6.09
N LYS A 235 16.03 -8.37 5.25
CA LYS A 235 16.37 -6.98 5.56
C LYS A 235 15.23 -6.06 5.16
N GLU A 236 14.54 -6.38 4.08
CA GLU A 236 13.42 -5.64 3.52
C GLU A 236 12.24 -5.58 4.50
N TRP A 237 11.46 -4.49 4.47
CA TRP A 237 10.27 -4.35 5.35
C TRP A 237 9.18 -5.37 5.03
N GLY A 238 9.11 -5.83 3.77
CA GLY A 238 8.07 -6.72 3.31
C GLY A 238 8.00 -6.85 1.79
N THR A 239 6.77 -6.89 1.27
CA THR A 239 6.47 -7.09 -0.16
C THR A 239 5.30 -6.22 -0.60
N GLU A 240 5.44 -5.59 -1.77
CA GLU A 240 4.36 -4.93 -2.51
C GLU A 240 3.86 -5.87 -3.62
N LEU A 241 2.56 -6.14 -3.63
CA LEU A 241 1.93 -7.12 -4.49
C LEU A 241 0.76 -6.51 -5.26
N LEU A 242 0.63 -6.92 -6.53
CA LEU A 242 -0.58 -6.71 -7.34
C LEU A 242 -1.03 -8.03 -7.92
N LEU A 243 -2.27 -8.41 -7.62
CA LEU A 243 -2.92 -9.60 -8.12
C LEU A 243 -4.06 -9.20 -9.05
N GLN A 244 -4.11 -9.79 -10.22
CA GLN A 244 -5.32 -9.82 -11.03
C GLN A 244 -6.19 -10.97 -10.53
N VAL A 245 -7.41 -10.64 -10.12
CA VAL A 245 -8.32 -11.59 -9.47
C VAL A 245 -9.50 -11.89 -10.41
N PRO A 246 -10.06 -13.12 -10.41
CA PRO A 246 -11.21 -13.46 -11.23
C PRO A 246 -12.39 -12.52 -10.97
N ASN A 247 -13.20 -12.25 -12.00
CA ASN A 247 -14.43 -11.48 -11.86
C ASN A 247 -15.55 -12.31 -11.19
N GLN A 248 -15.33 -12.70 -9.93
CA GLN A 248 -16.23 -13.47 -9.08
C GLN A 248 -16.60 -12.68 -7.82
N LEU A 249 -17.72 -12.99 -7.18
CA LEU A 249 -18.16 -12.31 -5.96
C LEU A 249 -17.29 -12.62 -4.73
N ALA A 250 -16.47 -13.65 -4.78
CA ALA A 250 -15.55 -14.02 -3.71
C ALA A 250 -14.19 -14.39 -4.28
N ASN A 251 -13.13 -14.12 -3.51
CA ASN A 251 -11.77 -14.56 -3.77
C ASN A 251 -11.13 -15.07 -2.47
N GLU A 252 -10.27 -16.08 -2.58
CA GLU A 252 -9.46 -16.59 -1.47
C GLU A 252 -8.00 -16.69 -1.93
N ILE A 253 -7.10 -16.12 -1.12
CA ILE A 253 -5.66 -16.17 -1.34
C ILE A 253 -5.00 -16.74 -0.09
N GLU A 254 -4.17 -17.76 -0.26
CA GLU A 254 -3.33 -18.26 0.84
C GLU A 254 -2.07 -17.39 0.92
N ILE A 255 -1.85 -16.78 2.09
CA ILE A 255 -0.58 -16.13 2.42
C ILE A 255 0.21 -17.06 3.33
N HIS A 256 1.53 -17.08 3.13
CA HIS A 256 2.42 -17.98 3.86
C HIS A 256 3.19 -17.19 4.89
N SER A 257 3.13 -17.63 6.15
CA SER A 257 3.99 -17.07 7.20
C SER A 257 5.38 -17.67 7.13
N ARG A 258 6.38 -16.82 7.39
CA ARG A 258 7.78 -17.23 7.54
C ARG A 258 8.04 -17.69 8.96
N TYR A 259 9.12 -18.46 9.13
CA TYR A 259 9.64 -18.77 10.45
C TYR A 259 10.05 -17.48 11.18
N GLN A 260 9.54 -17.33 12.39
CA GLN A 260 9.78 -16.20 13.27
C GLN A 260 10.90 -16.49 14.26
N THR A 261 11.47 -15.44 14.85
CA THR A 261 12.41 -15.59 15.97
C THR A 261 11.72 -16.29 17.15
N PRO A 262 12.30 -17.37 17.70
CA PRO A 262 11.75 -18.06 18.87
C PRO A 262 11.48 -17.11 20.03
N ASN A 263 10.32 -17.26 20.69
CA ASN A 263 9.94 -16.41 21.81
C ASN A 263 9.19 -17.20 22.91
N ASN A 264 9.14 -16.62 24.11
CA ASN A 264 8.53 -17.28 25.28
C ASN A 264 7.00 -17.37 25.18
N LEU A 265 6.36 -16.50 24.40
CA LEU A 265 4.92 -16.50 24.18
C LEU A 265 4.47 -17.68 23.32
N GLY A 266 5.38 -18.24 22.51
CA GLY A 266 5.08 -19.31 21.54
C GLY A 266 4.27 -18.83 20.34
N LYS A 267 4.17 -17.50 20.15
CA LYS A 267 3.52 -16.88 19.00
C LYS A 267 4.03 -15.46 18.77
N THR A 268 4.00 -14.98 17.52
CA THR A 268 4.18 -13.58 17.16
C THR A 268 2.88 -13.06 16.54
N THR A 269 2.33 -11.98 17.07
CA THR A 269 1.17 -11.30 16.49
C THR A 269 1.67 -10.26 15.48
N ILE A 270 1.22 -10.36 14.23
CA ILE A 270 1.56 -9.43 13.16
C ILE A 270 0.29 -8.71 12.70
N SER A 271 0.43 -7.41 12.46
CA SER A 271 -0.65 -6.56 11.93
C SER A 271 -0.24 -5.97 10.58
N PHE A 272 -1.16 -5.90 9.62
CA PHE A 272 -0.90 -5.29 8.31
C PHE A 272 -2.19 -4.74 7.69
N ASN A 273 -2.05 -3.89 6.69
CA ASN A 273 -3.19 -3.22 6.05
C ASN A 273 -4.04 -4.20 5.25
N LYS A 274 -5.35 -3.96 5.21
CA LYS A 274 -6.23 -4.66 4.26
C LYS A 274 -5.80 -4.36 2.81
N PRO A 275 -5.96 -5.34 1.91
CA PRO A 275 -5.67 -5.17 0.49
C PRO A 275 -6.64 -4.15 -0.12
N ILE A 276 -6.16 -3.28 -1.00
CA ILE A 276 -7.01 -2.37 -1.76
C ILE A 276 -7.61 -3.15 -2.95
N ASN A 277 -8.93 -3.19 -2.99
CA ASN A 277 -9.71 -3.94 -3.96
C ASN A 277 -10.30 -2.98 -4.99
N PHE A 278 -10.07 -3.23 -6.28
CA PHE A 278 -10.58 -2.33 -7.33
C PHE A 278 -10.74 -3.03 -8.68
N ILE A 279 -11.52 -2.42 -9.56
CA ILE A 279 -11.55 -2.74 -10.99
C ILE A 279 -10.79 -1.62 -11.71
N ALA A 280 -9.84 -1.99 -12.56
CA ALA A 280 -9.13 -1.05 -13.43
C ALA A 280 -9.64 -1.23 -14.86
N CYS A 281 -10.06 -0.14 -15.47
CA CYS A 281 -10.51 -0.08 -16.86
C CYS A 281 -9.68 0.97 -17.59
N ASP A 282 -9.36 0.72 -18.84
CA ASP A 282 -8.79 1.76 -19.70
C ASP A 282 -9.92 2.58 -20.30
N LEU A 283 -9.74 3.90 -20.40
CA LEU A 283 -10.64 4.72 -21.20
C LEU A 283 -10.49 4.40 -22.69
N ALA A 284 -11.60 4.49 -23.40
CA ALA A 284 -11.63 4.55 -24.85
C ALA A 284 -10.70 5.67 -25.36
N LYS A 285 -10.06 5.45 -26.51
CA LYS A 285 -9.00 6.33 -27.01
C LYS A 285 -9.41 7.78 -27.20
N ASP A 286 -10.67 8.01 -27.53
CA ASP A 286 -11.24 9.33 -27.72
C ASP A 286 -11.51 10.09 -26.42
N GLU A 287 -11.49 9.42 -25.25
CA GLU A 287 -11.74 10.02 -23.93
C GLU A 287 -10.49 10.21 -23.07
N GLU A 288 -9.32 9.76 -23.53
CA GLU A 288 -8.05 9.87 -22.77
C GLU A 288 -7.71 11.33 -22.37
N TYR A 289 -8.05 12.29 -23.23
CA TYR A 289 -7.79 13.71 -23.00
C TYR A 289 -8.52 14.25 -21.75
N LEU A 290 -9.61 13.62 -21.30
CA LEU A 290 -10.34 14.04 -20.11
C LEU A 290 -9.55 13.84 -18.83
N LEU A 291 -8.70 12.80 -18.76
CA LEU A 291 -7.80 12.61 -17.63
C LEU A 291 -6.62 13.57 -17.70
N GLN A 292 -6.03 13.76 -18.89
CA GLN A 292 -4.88 14.66 -19.08
C GLN A 292 -5.20 16.13 -18.75
N ASN A 293 -6.44 16.54 -19.00
CA ASN A 293 -6.91 17.90 -18.72
C ASN A 293 -7.55 18.06 -17.34
N ASN A 294 -7.66 16.99 -16.55
CA ASN A 294 -8.25 17.07 -15.22
C ASN A 294 -7.27 17.77 -14.25
N PRO A 295 -7.59 18.98 -13.75
CA PRO A 295 -6.70 19.72 -12.86
C PRO A 295 -6.55 19.08 -11.47
N PHE A 296 -7.38 18.08 -11.14
CA PHE A 296 -7.35 17.34 -9.88
C PHE A 296 -6.76 15.94 -10.02
N ASP A 297 -6.30 15.55 -11.22
CA ASP A 297 -5.55 14.31 -11.38
C ASP A 297 -4.10 14.53 -10.95
N ASN A 298 -3.72 13.95 -9.81
CA ASN A 298 -2.39 14.11 -9.23
C ASN A 298 -1.52 12.84 -9.34
N LYS A 299 -1.85 11.94 -10.27
CA LYS A 299 -1.08 10.72 -10.52
C LYS A 299 0.40 11.09 -10.69
N LEU A 300 1.24 10.51 -9.84
CA LEU A 300 2.68 10.70 -9.92
C LEU A 300 3.31 9.60 -10.77
N SER A 301 4.45 9.92 -11.37
CA SER A 301 5.26 8.93 -12.08
C SER A 301 6.07 8.07 -11.13
N ILE A 302 6.38 8.57 -9.93
CA ILE A 302 7.16 7.90 -8.89
C ILE A 302 6.40 7.99 -7.57
N GLY A 303 6.36 6.86 -6.87
CA GLY A 303 5.46 6.66 -5.73
C GLY A 303 4.03 7.11 -6.00
N ALA A 304 3.27 7.37 -4.93
CA ALA A 304 1.82 7.22 -4.90
C ALA A 304 1.34 5.77 -5.12
N ASN A 305 0.26 5.43 -4.39
CA ASN A 305 -0.47 4.16 -4.22
C ASN A 305 -0.27 3.05 -5.31
N PHE A 306 -1.34 2.36 -5.74
CA PHE A 306 -1.27 1.30 -6.74
C PHE A 306 -1.37 1.83 -8.17
N ASP A 307 -1.80 3.07 -8.35
CA ASP A 307 -2.07 3.72 -9.64
C ASP A 307 -0.79 3.91 -10.48
N LYS A 308 0.38 4.04 -9.85
CA LYS A 308 1.69 4.04 -10.52
C LYS A 308 1.96 2.79 -11.37
N LEU A 309 1.31 1.67 -11.05
CA LEU A 309 1.46 0.38 -11.75
C LEU A 309 0.65 0.30 -13.04
N PHE A 310 -0.14 1.33 -13.34
CA PHE A 310 -1.05 1.39 -14.48
C PHE A 310 -0.76 2.58 -15.39
N THR A 311 -1.36 2.55 -16.57
CA THR A 311 -1.17 3.56 -17.60
C THR A 311 -1.93 4.85 -17.28
N ASN A 312 -1.60 5.94 -17.97
CA ASN A 312 -2.27 7.23 -17.74
C ASN A 312 -3.73 7.27 -18.21
N LYS A 313 -4.16 6.34 -19.06
CA LYS A 313 -5.55 6.20 -19.51
C LYS A 313 -6.40 5.31 -18.60
N THR A 314 -5.82 4.71 -17.55
CA THR A 314 -6.52 3.78 -16.68
C THR A 314 -7.31 4.52 -15.60
N VAL A 315 -8.58 4.18 -15.46
CA VAL A 315 -9.46 4.59 -14.37
C VAL A 315 -9.74 3.43 -13.43
N PHE A 316 -10.01 3.75 -12.17
CA PHE A 316 -10.19 2.79 -11.11
C PHE A 316 -11.57 2.91 -10.47
N TYR A 317 -12.15 1.77 -10.15
CA TYR A 317 -13.42 1.59 -9.45
C TYR A 317 -13.16 0.80 -8.17
N LEU A 318 -13.02 1.49 -7.05
CA LEU A 318 -12.61 0.95 -5.77
C LEU A 318 -13.83 0.40 -5.01
N PHE A 319 -13.59 -0.70 -4.31
CA PHE A 319 -14.52 -1.24 -3.34
C PHE A 319 -14.22 -0.62 -1.98
N ASP A 320 -15.22 0.03 -1.39
CA ASP A 320 -15.14 0.61 -0.07
C ASP A 320 -14.92 -0.49 0.98
N GLN A 321 -14.08 -0.21 1.96
CA GLN A 321 -13.84 -1.12 3.06
C GLN A 321 -13.34 -0.34 4.28
N PRO A 322 -13.55 -0.85 5.50
CA PRO A 322 -12.96 -0.25 6.68
C PRO A 322 -11.42 -0.25 6.59
N HIS A 323 -10.79 0.85 7.00
CA HIS A 323 -9.32 1.02 7.00
C HIS A 323 -8.64 0.42 8.24
N ASP A 324 -9.24 -0.61 8.84
CA ASP A 324 -8.65 -1.35 9.96
C ASP A 324 -7.57 -2.33 9.47
N GLN A 325 -6.65 -2.66 10.38
CA GLN A 325 -5.60 -3.63 10.12
C GLN A 325 -6.09 -5.06 10.33
N LEU A 326 -5.57 -5.98 9.51
CA LEU A 326 -5.68 -7.41 9.73
C LEU A 326 -4.64 -7.85 10.75
N GLN A 327 -5.04 -8.66 11.72
CA GLN A 327 -4.13 -9.23 12.72
C GLN A 327 -4.14 -10.76 12.65
N VAL A 328 -2.96 -11.36 12.79
CA VAL A 328 -2.81 -12.81 12.83
C VAL A 328 -1.68 -13.22 13.75
N ASP A 329 -1.92 -14.28 14.50
CA ASP A 329 -0.92 -14.94 15.34
C ASP A 329 -0.18 -16.01 14.53
N ILE A 330 1.12 -15.82 14.35
CA ILE A 330 2.03 -16.83 13.77
C ILE A 330 2.57 -17.70 14.91
N PRO A 331 2.43 -19.03 14.85
CA PRO A 331 3.00 -19.93 15.86
C PRO A 331 4.54 -19.88 15.89
N ASN A 332 5.11 -19.80 17.09
CA ASN A 332 6.57 -19.77 17.30
C ASN A 332 7.05 -20.90 18.19
N ALA A 333 8.30 -21.32 17.94
CA ALA A 333 9.00 -22.20 18.86
C ALA A 333 9.34 -21.46 20.18
N ARG A 334 9.20 -22.17 21.30
CA ARG A 334 9.69 -21.69 22.61
C ARG A 334 11.17 -22.03 22.77
N PRO A 335 12.05 -21.08 23.12
CA PRO A 335 13.48 -21.34 23.26
C PRO A 335 13.79 -22.55 24.15
N THR A 336 13.10 -22.66 25.30
CA THR A 336 13.25 -23.79 26.24
C THR A 336 13.02 -25.15 25.61
N ASN A 337 12.07 -25.24 24.67
CA ASN A 337 11.74 -26.48 23.99
C ASN A 337 12.78 -26.80 22.92
N VAL A 338 13.22 -25.77 22.17
CA VAL A 338 14.24 -25.92 21.13
C VAL A 338 15.55 -26.39 21.74
N ASP A 339 16.00 -25.75 22.82
CA ASP A 339 17.24 -26.10 23.51
C ASP A 339 17.20 -27.51 24.07
N LEU A 340 16.10 -27.87 24.75
CA LEU A 340 15.93 -29.20 25.34
C LEU A 340 15.92 -30.30 24.27
N ILE A 341 15.20 -30.11 23.16
CA ILE A 341 15.13 -31.08 22.07
C ILE A 341 16.51 -31.21 21.41
N THR A 342 17.16 -30.08 21.11
CA THR A 342 18.47 -30.07 20.46
C THR A 342 19.52 -30.77 21.33
N LEU A 343 19.55 -30.45 22.62
CA LEU A 343 20.47 -31.08 23.57
C LEU A 343 20.18 -32.57 23.74
N SER A 344 18.91 -32.98 23.74
CA SER A 344 18.52 -34.39 23.79
C SER A 344 18.98 -35.16 22.55
N VAL A 345 18.78 -34.60 21.36
CA VAL A 345 19.22 -35.21 20.09
C VAL A 345 20.74 -35.32 20.04
N LEU A 346 21.46 -34.26 20.42
CA LEU A 346 22.92 -34.26 20.51
C LEU A 346 23.41 -35.32 21.50
N PHE A 347 22.80 -35.40 22.68
CA PHE A 347 23.15 -36.38 23.69
C PHE A 347 22.96 -37.82 23.18
N VAL A 348 21.81 -38.12 22.55
CA VAL A 348 21.55 -39.43 21.94
C VAL A 348 22.58 -39.74 20.84
N GLY A 349 22.90 -38.76 19.98
CA GLY A 349 23.93 -38.89 18.96
C GLY A 349 25.31 -39.24 19.54
N VAL A 350 25.72 -38.54 20.59
CA VAL A 350 26.98 -38.80 21.30
C VAL A 350 26.97 -40.21 21.93
N VAL A 351 25.89 -40.62 22.57
CA VAL A 351 25.75 -41.96 23.16
C VAL A 351 25.86 -43.06 22.09
N ILE A 352 25.25 -42.87 20.92
CA ILE A 352 25.35 -43.82 19.80
C ILE A 352 26.79 -43.93 19.29
N ILE A 353 27.48 -42.81 19.13
CA ILE A 353 28.89 -42.78 18.69
C ILE A 353 29.78 -43.48 19.73
N LEU A 354 29.63 -43.16 21.01
CA LEU A 354 30.41 -43.77 22.10
C LEU A 354 30.17 -45.28 22.18
N LYS A 355 28.91 -45.74 22.10
CA LYS A 355 28.57 -47.16 22.09
C LYS A 355 29.24 -47.87 20.91
N ARG A 356 29.26 -47.25 19.73
CA ARG A 356 29.90 -47.82 18.53
C ARG A 356 31.42 -47.88 18.64
N LEU A 357 32.06 -46.87 19.22
CA LEU A 357 33.51 -46.86 19.48
C LEU A 357 33.92 -47.95 20.49
N LEU A 358 33.16 -48.09 21.58
CA LEU A 358 33.41 -49.12 22.60
C LEU A 358 33.22 -50.54 22.04
N LEU A 359 32.20 -50.77 21.21
CA LEU A 359 32.00 -52.05 20.53
C LEU A 359 33.12 -52.37 19.53
N LYS A 360 33.63 -51.36 18.80
CA LYS A 360 34.72 -51.53 17.83
C LYS A 360 36.06 -51.82 18.50
N ASN A 361 36.29 -51.29 19.70
CA ASN A 361 37.48 -51.62 20.50
C ASN A 361 37.42 -53.03 21.10
N LYS A 362 36.23 -53.53 21.47
CA LYS A 362 36.08 -54.93 21.90
C LYS A 362 36.41 -55.94 20.79
N LEU A 363 36.03 -55.65 19.55
CA LEU A 363 36.32 -56.47 18.35
C LEU A 363 37.79 -56.45 17.88
N LYS A 364 38.65 -55.63 18.49
CA LYS A 364 40.11 -55.61 18.21
C LYS A 364 40.95 -56.29 19.30
N LEU A 365 40.31 -56.69 20.41
CA LEU A 365 40.92 -57.32 21.57
C LEU A 365 40.59 -58.81 21.69
N GLU A 366 39.73 -59.32 20.81
CA GLU A 366 39.60 -60.73 20.41
C GLU A 366 40.31 -60.92 19.08
#